data_AF-D6TBG7-F1
#
_entry.id   AF-D6TBG7-F1
#
_cell.length_a   1.000
_cell.length_b   1.000
_cell.length_c   1.000
_cell.angle_alpha   90.00
_cell.angle_beta   90.00
_cell.angle_gamma   90.00
#
_symmetry.space_group_name_H-M   'P 1'
#
loop_
_entity.id
_entity.type
_entity.pdbx_description
1 polymer ?
#
loop_
_entity_poly.entity_id
_entity_poly.type
_entity_poly.pdbx_seq_one_letter_code
_entity_poly.pdbx_strand_id
1 'polypeptide(L)'
;MVTVENGIYPAIPLDAGQVQGWKDIPLREDDSLDPLIPLGPLSQEAEILMTSSLYFGEHSNSPYAENRNKLEGSLLTLFARQSVIHRLLVAEQLLPAGHHLLVFDAYRSYQVQKSLHDFYKQKLREKYPGMDNETLESETQKYVSLPSMDPTRPSPHNTGGSVDVAIVKLDQAHEEELLQIRSHLTDVHLIIAKRVGMEMRLSATMRRHAKMLDFGTAFDHGGEKSALAYYESKIAAGEILTDNDMLACNNRRLLFGIMTQAGFQPYFAEWWHFNAPESQMGAATAGLDYATVGAVGLDESNIAHENTRLKIRQEALKLQREGDLAVARTAGLAIVRTALRVEILAAIRETGDPKLVEDWPAEIIAPPEE
;
A
#
# COMPACT_ATOMS: atom_id res chain seq x y z
N MET A 1 -7.83 30.44 8.10
CA MET A 1 -7.93 29.40 7.06
C MET A 1 -6.70 29.55 6.18
N VAL A 2 -5.68 28.72 6.39
CA VAL A 2 -4.51 28.64 5.53
C VAL A 2 -4.23 27.15 5.38
N THR A 3 -4.57 26.61 4.21
CA THR A 3 -4.35 25.20 3.86
C THR A 3 -3.77 25.16 2.45
N VAL A 4 -2.58 24.55 2.34
CA VAL A 4 -1.83 24.24 1.11
C VAL A 4 -1.42 25.47 0.26
N GLU A 5 -0.52 26.30 0.77
CA GLU A 5 0.14 27.33 -0.04
C GLU A 5 1.28 26.70 -0.89
N ASN A 6 1.09 26.79 -2.21
CA ASN A 6 2.12 26.94 -3.26
C ASN A 6 2.61 25.72 -4.06
N GLY A 7 1.77 24.70 -4.24
CA GLY A 7 1.88 23.79 -5.38
C GLY A 7 0.64 23.89 -6.27
N ILE A 8 0.69 24.63 -7.38
CA ILE A 8 -0.33 24.50 -8.42
C ILE A 8 0.03 23.25 -9.22
N TYR A 9 -0.57 22.13 -8.88
CA TYR A 9 -0.46 20.92 -9.69
C TYR A 9 -1.37 21.08 -10.92
N PRO A 10 -0.86 20.79 -12.13
CA PRO A 10 -1.64 20.93 -13.35
C PRO A 10 -2.87 20.02 -13.34
N ALA A 11 -3.86 20.37 -14.15
CA ALA A 11 -5.01 19.51 -14.37
C ALA A 11 -4.57 18.16 -14.93
N ILE A 12 -5.23 17.09 -14.49
CA ILE A 12 -4.97 15.75 -15.02
C ILE A 12 -5.58 15.67 -16.43
N PRO A 13 -4.81 15.24 -17.46
CA PRO A 13 -5.39 15.00 -18.78
C PRO A 13 -6.57 14.02 -18.73
N LEU A 14 -7.63 14.29 -19.49
CA LEU A 14 -8.84 13.46 -19.47
C LEU A 14 -8.59 12.01 -19.95
N ASP A 15 -7.55 11.80 -20.74
CA ASP A 15 -7.09 10.52 -21.27
C ASP A 15 -5.91 9.91 -20.48
N ALA A 16 -5.53 10.51 -19.34
CA ALA A 16 -4.39 10.05 -18.54
C ALA A 16 -4.56 8.58 -18.11
N GLY A 17 -3.58 7.74 -18.46
CA GLY A 17 -3.58 6.32 -18.12
C GLY A 17 -4.58 5.48 -18.91
N GLN A 18 -5.22 6.05 -19.95
CA GLN A 18 -6.17 5.32 -20.77
C GLN A 18 -5.41 4.41 -21.73
N VAL A 19 -5.53 3.11 -21.52
CA VAL A 19 -4.80 2.11 -22.31
C VAL A 19 -5.65 0.87 -22.57
N GLN A 20 -5.56 0.34 -23.79
CA GLN A 20 -6.21 -0.90 -24.22
C GLN A 20 -5.16 -1.85 -24.78
N GLY A 21 -5.43 -3.16 -24.75
CA GLY A 21 -4.53 -4.15 -25.32
C GLY A 21 -3.15 -4.21 -24.67
N TRP A 22 -2.97 -3.68 -23.45
CA TRP A 22 -1.68 -3.65 -22.77
C TRP A 22 -1.08 -5.06 -22.57
N LYS A 23 -1.93 -6.10 -22.46
CA LYS A 23 -1.52 -7.52 -22.43
C LYS A 23 -0.88 -8.02 -23.72
N ASP A 24 -0.96 -7.25 -24.81
CA ASP A 24 -0.35 -7.60 -26.10
C ASP A 24 1.02 -6.94 -26.28
N ILE A 25 1.47 -6.09 -25.35
CA ILE A 25 2.84 -5.59 -25.32
C ILE A 25 3.80 -6.77 -25.11
N PRO A 26 4.75 -7.02 -26.02
CA PRO A 26 5.72 -8.11 -25.86
C PRO A 26 6.54 -7.96 -24.57
N LEU A 27 6.71 -9.07 -23.85
CA LEU A 27 7.65 -9.15 -22.74
C LEU A 27 9.03 -9.61 -23.24
N ARG A 28 10.05 -8.81 -22.95
CA ARG A 28 11.46 -9.08 -23.22
C ARG A 28 12.23 -8.83 -21.94
N GLU A 29 12.23 -9.83 -21.06
CA GLU A 29 12.99 -9.77 -19.82
C GLU A 29 14.49 -9.61 -20.15
N ASP A 30 15.11 -8.58 -19.56
CA ASP A 30 16.55 -8.37 -19.64
C ASP A 30 17.24 -9.26 -18.59
N ASP A 31 18.50 -9.61 -18.82
CA ASP A 31 19.35 -10.30 -17.85
C ASP A 31 19.68 -9.40 -16.63
N SER A 32 19.27 -8.12 -16.64
CA SER A 32 19.36 -7.23 -15.50
C SER A 32 18.45 -7.73 -14.37
N LEU A 33 19.06 -8.11 -13.23
CA LEU A 33 18.33 -8.47 -12.02
C LEU A 33 17.66 -7.22 -11.42
N ASP A 34 16.36 -7.08 -11.59
CA ASP A 34 15.51 -6.17 -10.82
C ASP A 34 14.74 -7.00 -9.77
N PRO A 35 15.34 -7.35 -8.62
CA PRO A 35 14.76 -8.29 -7.68
C PRO A 35 13.55 -7.70 -6.94
N LEU A 36 12.72 -8.57 -6.38
CA LEU A 36 11.78 -8.15 -5.36
C LEU A 36 12.53 -7.85 -4.07
N ILE A 37 12.31 -6.66 -3.51
CA ILE A 37 12.83 -6.27 -2.20
C ILE A 37 11.66 -5.79 -1.30
N PRO A 38 11.76 -5.93 0.03
CA PRO A 38 10.69 -5.58 0.95
C PRO A 38 10.50 -4.07 1.10
N LEU A 39 9.26 -3.64 1.37
CA LEU A 39 8.90 -2.26 1.74
C LEU A 39 8.57 -2.14 3.23
N GLY A 40 8.88 -0.97 3.79
CA GLY A 40 8.54 -0.61 5.18
C GLY A 40 9.45 -1.27 6.21
N PRO A 41 8.94 -1.61 7.42
CA PRO A 41 9.78 -2.05 8.53
C PRO A 41 10.75 -3.18 8.17
N LEU A 42 11.99 -3.06 8.64
CA LEU A 42 13.12 -3.98 8.48
C LEU A 42 13.65 -4.07 7.04
N SER A 43 13.11 -3.28 6.11
CA SER A 43 13.70 -3.10 4.79
C SER A 43 14.97 -2.24 4.91
N GLN A 44 16.08 -2.69 4.32
CA GLN A 44 17.32 -1.92 4.33
C GLN A 44 17.24 -0.67 3.43
N GLU A 45 16.42 -0.71 2.39
CA GLU A 45 16.34 0.33 1.36
C GLU A 45 15.10 1.21 1.51
N ALA A 46 14.03 0.67 2.11
CA ALA A 46 12.70 1.28 2.10
C ALA A 46 12.05 1.37 3.49
N GLU A 47 12.82 1.42 4.57
CA GLU A 47 12.30 1.54 5.95
C GLU A 47 11.45 2.79 6.19
N ILE A 48 11.66 3.84 5.38
CA ILE A 48 10.92 5.11 5.52
C ILE A 48 9.53 5.09 4.89
N LEU A 49 9.30 4.20 3.92
CA LEU A 49 8.03 4.11 3.19
C LEU A 49 6.97 3.48 4.08
N MET A 50 5.79 4.07 4.06
CA MET A 50 4.68 3.57 4.87
C MET A 50 3.94 2.48 4.12
N THR A 51 3.61 1.41 4.82
CA THR A 51 2.91 0.27 4.24
C THR A 51 1.66 -0.05 5.04
N SER A 52 0.61 -0.48 4.36
CA SER A 52 -0.55 -1.11 4.98
C SER A 52 -0.85 -2.43 4.29
N SER A 53 -0.65 -3.54 5.00
CA SER A 53 -0.81 -4.89 4.43
C SER A 53 -2.29 -5.31 4.50
N LEU A 54 -3.11 -4.62 3.71
CA LEU A 54 -4.56 -4.71 3.76
C LEU A 54 -5.07 -6.12 3.48
N TYR A 55 -4.56 -6.76 2.44
CA TYR A 55 -4.96 -8.10 2.02
C TYR A 55 -4.54 -9.19 3.00
N PHE A 56 -3.47 -8.96 3.78
CA PHE A 56 -3.10 -9.84 4.89
C PHE A 56 -4.03 -9.69 6.10
N GLY A 57 -4.81 -8.61 6.17
CA GLY A 57 -5.56 -8.28 7.37
C GLY A 57 -4.63 -7.85 8.50
N GLU A 58 -3.61 -7.06 8.18
CA GLU A 58 -2.75 -6.44 9.20
C GLU A 58 -3.56 -5.61 10.21
N HIS A 59 -4.72 -5.09 9.78
CA HIS A 59 -5.60 -4.25 10.57
C HIS A 59 -6.96 -4.90 10.76
N SER A 60 -7.58 -4.66 11.92
CA SER A 60 -8.88 -5.22 12.29
C SER A 60 -10.04 -4.63 11.47
N ASN A 61 -9.84 -3.44 10.91
CA ASN A 61 -10.77 -2.76 10.02
C ASN A 61 -10.52 -3.03 8.53
N SER A 62 -9.60 -3.92 8.18
CA SER A 62 -9.46 -4.33 6.78
C SER A 62 -10.75 -5.05 6.34
N PRO A 63 -11.35 -4.67 5.21
CA PRO A 63 -12.52 -5.37 4.68
C PRO A 63 -12.21 -6.83 4.29
N TYR A 64 -10.94 -7.15 4.12
CA TYR A 64 -10.43 -8.49 3.85
C TYR A 64 -10.15 -9.29 5.13
N ALA A 65 -10.32 -8.68 6.30
CA ALA A 65 -10.04 -9.26 7.60
C ALA A 65 -11.23 -9.94 8.28
N GLU A 66 -12.42 -10.01 7.66
CA GLU A 66 -13.54 -10.80 8.20
C GLU A 66 -13.14 -12.29 8.32
N ASN A 67 -12.71 -12.65 9.55
CA ASN A 67 -12.11 -13.91 10.01
C ASN A 67 -10.58 -14.08 9.89
N ARG A 68 -9.78 -13.05 9.55
CA ARG A 68 -8.29 -13.03 9.43
C ARG A 68 -7.69 -14.14 8.52
N ASN A 69 -6.78 -13.78 7.61
CA ASN A 69 -6.03 -14.72 6.75
C ASN A 69 -6.87 -15.56 5.75
N LYS A 70 -7.97 -15.06 5.19
CA LYS A 70 -8.73 -15.79 4.15
C LYS A 70 -8.17 -15.63 2.72
N LEU A 71 -7.47 -14.54 2.41
CA LEU A 71 -6.84 -14.39 1.11
C LEU A 71 -5.57 -15.25 1.10
N GLU A 72 -5.68 -16.41 0.45
CA GLU A 72 -4.60 -17.37 0.35
C GLU A 72 -3.36 -16.71 -0.29
N GLY A 73 -2.20 -16.91 0.33
CA GLY A 73 -0.94 -16.34 -0.15
C GLY A 73 -0.72 -14.85 0.15
N SER A 74 -1.61 -14.20 0.93
CA SER A 74 -1.41 -12.82 1.39
C SER A 74 -0.21 -12.70 2.33
N LEU A 75 0.49 -11.56 2.27
CA LEU A 75 1.77 -11.32 2.95
C LEU A 75 1.66 -10.10 3.87
N LEU A 76 2.29 -10.17 5.04
CA LEU A 76 2.45 -9.02 5.93
C LEU A 76 3.48 -8.02 5.40
N THR A 77 4.41 -8.47 4.57
CA THR A 77 5.41 -7.64 3.93
C THR A 77 4.97 -7.34 2.51
N LEU A 78 4.95 -6.06 2.16
CA LEU A 78 4.81 -5.65 0.76
C LEU A 78 6.17 -5.81 0.09
N PHE A 79 6.20 -6.38 -1.10
CA PHE A 79 7.39 -6.47 -1.94
C PHE A 79 7.15 -5.70 -3.23
N ALA A 80 8.20 -5.14 -3.82
CA ALA A 80 8.15 -4.60 -5.17
C ALA A 80 9.52 -4.75 -5.82
N ARG A 81 9.57 -4.55 -7.13
CA ARG A 81 10.85 -4.46 -7.85
C ARG A 81 11.72 -3.36 -7.23
N GLN A 82 13.03 -3.58 -7.18
CA GLN A 82 13.97 -2.60 -6.64
C GLN A 82 13.85 -1.25 -7.37
N SER A 83 13.71 -1.29 -8.71
CA SER A 83 13.49 -0.09 -9.51
C SER A 83 12.19 0.65 -9.18
N VAL A 84 11.13 -0.07 -8.78
CA VAL A 84 9.87 0.51 -8.30
C VAL A 84 10.05 1.19 -6.96
N ILE A 85 10.77 0.57 -6.04
CA ILE A 85 11.05 1.16 -4.73
C ILE A 85 11.89 2.42 -4.84
N HIS A 86 12.90 2.44 -5.70
CA HIS A 86 13.65 3.66 -5.97
C HIS A 86 12.75 4.80 -6.47
N ARG A 87 11.77 4.52 -7.33
CA ARG A 87 10.79 5.51 -7.76
C ARG A 87 9.85 5.95 -6.64
N LEU A 88 9.40 5.04 -5.78
CA LEU A 88 8.61 5.40 -4.58
C LEU A 88 9.40 6.31 -3.63
N LEU A 89 10.70 6.05 -3.44
CA LEU A 89 11.56 6.90 -2.61
C LEU A 89 11.77 8.29 -3.24
N VAL A 90 11.87 8.39 -4.57
CA VAL A 90 11.86 9.68 -5.27
C VAL A 90 10.53 10.40 -5.05
N ALA A 91 9.40 9.70 -5.21
CA ALA A 91 8.08 10.26 -4.98
C ALA A 91 7.90 10.76 -3.54
N GLU A 92 8.36 10.00 -2.53
CA GLU A 92 8.37 10.40 -1.12
C GLU A 92 9.17 11.69 -0.90
N GLN A 93 10.31 11.87 -1.58
CA GLN A 93 11.13 13.09 -1.49
C GLN A 93 10.51 14.31 -2.17
N LEU A 94 9.65 14.10 -3.17
CA LEU A 94 8.97 15.18 -3.88
C LEU A 94 7.75 15.71 -3.11
N LEU A 95 7.25 14.95 -2.12
CA LEU A 95 6.08 15.34 -1.36
C LEU A 95 6.31 16.61 -0.53
N PRO A 96 5.28 17.46 -0.36
CA PRO A 96 5.39 18.62 0.52
C PRO A 96 5.60 18.20 1.97
N ALA A 97 6.26 19.03 2.77
CA ALA A 97 6.52 18.75 4.19
C ALA A 97 5.27 18.28 4.95
N GLY A 98 5.45 17.23 5.77
CA GLY A 98 4.38 16.57 6.52
C GLY A 98 3.45 15.69 5.69
N HIS A 99 3.74 15.46 4.41
CA HIS A 99 3.04 14.48 3.57
C HIS A 99 3.94 13.28 3.31
N HIS A 100 3.35 12.09 3.31
CA HIS A 100 4.04 10.82 3.09
C HIS A 100 3.22 9.91 2.19
N LEU A 101 3.91 9.06 1.44
CA LEU A 101 3.28 7.97 0.70
C LEU A 101 2.87 6.84 1.65
N LEU A 102 1.63 6.41 1.49
CA LEU A 102 1.11 5.17 2.02
C LEU A 102 0.94 4.17 0.87
N VAL A 103 1.68 3.07 0.93
CA VAL A 103 1.59 1.96 -0.04
C VAL A 103 0.63 0.90 0.50
N PHE A 104 -0.43 0.62 -0.25
CA PHE A 104 -1.43 -0.40 0.07
C PHE A 104 -1.09 -1.75 -0.54
N ASP A 105 -0.59 -1.73 -1.77
CA ASP A 105 -0.27 -2.94 -2.50
C ASP A 105 0.85 -2.71 -3.50
N ALA A 106 1.56 -3.79 -3.82
CA ALA A 106 2.59 -3.81 -4.85
C ALA A 106 2.68 -5.20 -5.48
N TYR A 107 3.63 -6.04 -5.08
CA TYR A 107 3.67 -7.44 -5.50
C TYR A 107 2.49 -8.24 -4.91
N ARG A 108 1.70 -8.86 -5.79
CA ARG A 108 0.73 -9.89 -5.44
C ARG A 108 1.17 -11.24 -6.00
N SER A 109 1.04 -12.30 -5.22
CA SER A 109 1.16 -13.66 -5.76
C SER A 109 -0.05 -13.99 -6.62
N TYR A 110 0.07 -15.02 -7.48
CA TYR A 110 -1.08 -15.57 -8.21
C TYR A 110 -2.20 -15.99 -7.25
N GLN A 111 -1.87 -16.60 -6.11
CA GLN A 111 -2.86 -17.05 -5.11
C GLN A 111 -3.68 -15.86 -4.58
N VAL A 112 -3.02 -14.74 -4.24
CA VAL A 112 -3.72 -13.52 -3.78
C VAL A 112 -4.62 -12.97 -4.88
N GLN A 113 -4.10 -12.88 -6.11
CA GLN A 113 -4.87 -12.39 -7.26
C GLN A 113 -6.13 -13.23 -7.48
N LYS A 114 -6.00 -14.56 -7.42
CA LYS A 114 -7.11 -15.50 -7.55
C LYS A 114 -8.09 -15.37 -6.38
N SER A 115 -7.61 -15.32 -5.14
CA SER A 115 -8.48 -15.19 -3.96
C SER A 115 -9.27 -13.87 -3.96
N LEU A 116 -8.67 -12.76 -4.41
CA LEU A 116 -9.36 -11.49 -4.56
C LEU A 116 -10.42 -11.54 -5.66
N HIS A 117 -10.09 -12.13 -6.81
CA HIS A 117 -11.06 -12.34 -7.88
C HIS A 117 -12.25 -13.18 -7.43
N ASP A 118 -12.01 -14.32 -6.78
CA ASP A 118 -13.06 -15.18 -6.23
C ASP A 118 -13.92 -14.42 -5.18
N PHE A 119 -13.28 -13.62 -4.32
CA PHE A 119 -13.96 -12.80 -3.31
C PHE A 119 -14.92 -11.78 -3.93
N TYR A 120 -14.46 -10.97 -4.87
CA TYR A 120 -15.30 -9.96 -5.53
C TYR A 120 -16.41 -10.61 -6.37
N LYS A 121 -16.09 -11.69 -7.08
CA LYS A 121 -17.07 -12.46 -7.86
C LYS A 121 -18.18 -13.02 -6.97
N GLN A 122 -17.83 -13.54 -5.79
CA GLN A 122 -18.80 -14.01 -4.81
C GLN A 122 -19.67 -12.86 -4.29
N LYS A 123 -19.07 -11.73 -3.90
CA LYS A 123 -19.81 -10.55 -3.42
C LYS A 123 -20.79 -10.02 -4.47
N LEU A 124 -20.37 -9.90 -5.72
CA LEU A 124 -21.24 -9.48 -6.81
C LEU A 124 -22.36 -10.50 -7.08
N ARG A 125 -22.09 -11.81 -6.94
CA ARG A 125 -23.12 -12.85 -7.05
C ARG A 125 -24.15 -12.77 -5.92
N GLU A 126 -23.71 -12.51 -4.70
CA GLU A 126 -24.57 -12.32 -3.53
C GLU A 126 -25.48 -11.08 -3.72
N LYS A 127 -24.91 -9.99 -4.24
CA LYS A 127 -25.63 -8.75 -4.52
C LYS A 127 -26.59 -8.86 -5.72
N TYR A 128 -26.20 -9.59 -6.76
CA TYR A 128 -26.97 -9.77 -7.98
C TYR A 128 -27.13 -11.26 -8.36
N PRO A 129 -27.99 -12.02 -7.64
CA PRO A 129 -28.10 -13.48 -7.83
C PRO A 129 -28.50 -13.92 -9.26
N GLY A 130 -29.24 -13.07 -9.97
CA GLY A 130 -29.72 -13.33 -11.34
C GLY A 130 -28.76 -12.89 -12.45
N MET A 131 -27.61 -12.28 -12.12
CA MET A 131 -26.62 -11.86 -13.12
C MET A 131 -26.03 -13.09 -13.82
N ASP A 132 -25.98 -13.06 -15.15
CA ASP A 132 -25.36 -14.13 -15.91
C ASP A 132 -23.83 -14.15 -15.68
N ASN A 133 -23.20 -15.28 -16.02
CA ASN A 133 -21.78 -15.48 -15.72
C ASN A 133 -20.84 -14.56 -16.51
N GLU A 134 -21.22 -14.15 -17.72
CA GLU A 134 -20.38 -13.31 -18.57
C GLU A 134 -20.39 -11.88 -18.07
N THR A 135 -21.58 -11.35 -17.76
CA THR A 135 -21.72 -10.04 -17.13
C THR A 135 -21.03 -10.01 -15.77
N LEU A 136 -21.20 -11.05 -14.94
CA LEU A 136 -20.53 -11.12 -13.64
C LEU A 136 -19.01 -11.06 -13.77
N GLU A 137 -18.44 -11.75 -14.76
CA GLU A 137 -17.01 -11.74 -15.02
C GLU A 137 -16.51 -10.37 -15.48
N SER A 138 -17.29 -9.69 -16.32
CA SER A 138 -17.01 -8.32 -16.77
C SER A 138 -17.07 -7.32 -15.61
N GLU A 139 -18.09 -7.40 -14.75
CA GLU A 139 -18.24 -6.55 -13.56
C GLU A 139 -17.13 -6.82 -12.53
N THR A 140 -16.75 -8.08 -12.31
CA THR A 140 -15.65 -8.45 -11.40
C THR A 140 -14.33 -7.82 -11.85
N GLN A 141 -14.08 -7.78 -13.16
CA GLN A 141 -12.87 -7.19 -13.73
C GLN A 141 -12.73 -5.67 -13.53
N LYS A 142 -13.80 -4.98 -13.12
CA LYS A 142 -13.75 -3.56 -12.73
C LYS A 142 -13.12 -3.33 -11.35
N TYR A 143 -13.04 -4.38 -10.53
CA TYR A 143 -12.44 -4.34 -9.19
C TYR A 143 -11.05 -4.99 -9.19
N VAL A 144 -10.90 -6.09 -9.93
CA VAL A 144 -9.67 -6.88 -9.90
C VAL A 144 -9.41 -7.56 -11.23
N SER A 145 -8.20 -7.38 -11.75
CA SER A 145 -7.75 -8.06 -12.98
C SER A 145 -7.85 -9.58 -12.84
N LEU A 146 -8.14 -10.26 -13.96
CA LEU A 146 -8.12 -11.72 -14.00
C LEU A 146 -6.79 -12.29 -13.50
N PRO A 147 -6.80 -13.35 -12.68
CA PRO A 147 -5.59 -14.07 -12.33
C PRO A 147 -5.01 -14.74 -13.57
N SER A 148 -3.70 -14.65 -13.76
CA SER A 148 -3.01 -15.20 -14.92
C SER A 148 -1.80 -16.03 -14.51
N MET A 149 -1.69 -17.23 -15.08
CA MET A 149 -0.47 -18.05 -15.03
C MET A 149 0.30 -18.00 -16.35
N ASP A 150 -0.18 -17.24 -17.33
CA ASP A 150 0.50 -17.06 -18.61
C ASP A 150 1.72 -16.14 -18.39
N PRO A 151 2.96 -16.64 -18.55
CA PRO A 151 4.16 -15.84 -18.31
C PRO A 151 4.29 -14.66 -19.27
N THR A 152 3.61 -14.70 -20.42
CA THR A 152 3.60 -13.61 -21.41
C THR A 152 2.53 -12.56 -21.13
N ARG A 153 1.61 -12.84 -20.21
CA ARG A 153 0.46 -11.99 -19.87
C ARG A 153 0.15 -12.01 -18.37
N PRO A 154 1.13 -11.72 -17.49
CA PRO A 154 0.90 -11.70 -16.06
C PRO A 154 -0.10 -10.60 -15.66
N SER A 155 -0.78 -10.77 -14.52
CA SER A 155 -1.53 -9.66 -13.93
C SER A 155 -0.54 -8.58 -13.46
N PRO A 156 -0.87 -7.28 -13.51
CA PRO A 156 0.13 -6.21 -13.33
C PRO A 156 0.92 -6.33 -12.02
N HIS A 157 0.24 -6.54 -10.90
CA HIS A 157 0.86 -6.73 -9.58
C HIS A 157 1.67 -8.02 -9.44
N ASN A 158 1.44 -9.06 -10.26
CA ASN A 158 2.26 -10.29 -10.22
C ASN A 158 3.70 -10.05 -10.67
N THR A 159 3.96 -8.92 -11.33
CA THR A 159 5.30 -8.54 -11.77
C THR A 159 6.10 -7.80 -10.69
N GLY A 160 5.46 -7.33 -9.61
CA GLY A 160 6.04 -6.37 -8.67
C GLY A 160 6.30 -4.98 -9.28
N GLY A 161 5.82 -4.75 -10.51
CA GLY A 161 5.94 -3.51 -11.28
C GLY A 161 4.79 -2.52 -11.10
N SER A 162 3.74 -2.89 -10.35
CA SER A 162 2.59 -2.03 -10.06
C SER A 162 2.51 -1.71 -8.58
N VAL A 163 1.94 -0.55 -8.25
CA VAL A 163 1.76 -0.06 -6.87
C VAL A 163 0.41 0.62 -6.72
N ASP A 164 -0.20 0.42 -5.56
CA ASP A 164 -1.39 1.16 -5.13
C ASP A 164 -1.01 2.05 -3.95
N VAL A 165 -1.22 3.36 -4.10
CA VAL A 165 -0.74 4.36 -3.15
C VAL A 165 -1.77 5.44 -2.83
N ALA A 166 -1.61 6.05 -1.66
CA ALA A 166 -2.23 7.32 -1.31
C ALA A 166 -1.22 8.24 -0.62
N ILE A 167 -1.64 9.48 -0.39
CA ILE A 167 -0.89 10.43 0.42
C ILE A 167 -1.58 10.55 1.78
N VAL A 168 -0.78 10.44 2.83
CA VAL A 168 -1.20 10.77 4.19
C VAL A 168 -0.50 12.05 4.64
N LYS A 169 -1.14 12.77 5.54
CA LYS A 169 -0.63 13.98 6.16
C LYS A 169 -0.49 13.80 7.66
N LEU A 170 0.65 14.24 8.17
CA LEU A 170 0.96 14.29 9.58
C LEU A 170 1.00 15.75 10.06
N ASP A 171 0.64 15.98 11.32
CA ASP A 171 0.86 17.28 11.93
C ASP A 171 2.34 17.49 12.27
N GLN A 172 2.72 18.75 12.52
CA GLN A 172 4.11 19.12 12.73
C GLN A 172 4.75 18.41 13.94
N ALA A 173 4.00 18.21 15.04
CA ALA A 173 4.55 17.63 16.25
C ALA A 173 4.94 16.17 16.04
N HIS A 174 4.11 15.40 15.33
CA HIS A 174 4.42 14.01 15.01
C HIS A 174 5.43 13.90 13.87
N GLU A 175 5.51 14.87 12.95
CA GLU A 175 6.59 14.93 11.95
C GLU A 175 7.96 15.07 12.60
N GLU A 176 8.08 15.96 13.60
CA GLU A 176 9.28 16.12 14.40
C GLU A 176 9.64 14.82 15.16
N GLU A 177 8.64 14.08 15.65
CA GLU A 177 8.85 12.76 16.25
C GLU A 177 9.40 11.74 15.24
N LEU A 178 8.85 11.68 14.01
CA LEU A 178 9.38 10.76 12.99
C LEU A 178 10.83 11.07 12.64
N LEU A 179 11.17 12.34 12.48
CA LEU A 179 12.52 12.77 12.16
C LEU A 179 13.50 12.38 13.27
N GLN A 180 13.08 12.51 14.54
CA GLN A 180 13.88 12.02 15.67
C GLN A 180 14.08 10.51 15.60
N ILE A 181 13.02 9.72 15.39
CA ILE A 181 13.14 8.25 15.30
C ILE A 181 14.06 7.85 14.14
N ARG A 182 13.84 8.42 12.94
CA ARG A 182 14.65 8.17 11.74
C ARG A 182 16.12 8.54 11.97
N SER A 183 16.41 9.65 12.65
CA SER A 183 17.79 10.02 12.99
C SER A 183 18.49 8.94 13.82
N HIS A 184 17.79 8.27 14.74
CA HIS A 184 18.39 7.18 15.51
C HIS A 184 18.56 5.91 14.68
N LEU A 185 17.66 5.63 13.73
CA LEU A 185 17.78 4.50 12.81
C LEU A 185 19.00 4.59 11.89
N THR A 186 19.58 5.79 11.71
CA THR A 186 20.85 5.94 10.97
C THR A 186 22.08 5.43 11.73
N ASP A 187 21.98 5.14 13.03
CA ASP A 187 23.10 4.61 13.81
C ASP A 187 23.42 3.16 13.41
N VAL A 188 24.59 2.95 12.81
CA VAL A 188 25.10 1.63 12.38
C VAL A 188 25.43 0.70 13.55
N HIS A 189 25.57 1.24 14.77
CA HIS A 189 25.80 0.48 15.99
C HIS A 189 24.51 0.19 16.77
N LEU A 190 23.36 0.61 16.23
CA LEU A 190 22.07 0.34 16.84
C LEU A 190 21.81 -1.17 16.88
N ILE A 191 21.71 -1.72 18.09
CA ILE A 191 21.41 -3.14 18.26
C ILE A 191 20.04 -3.47 17.62
N ILE A 192 19.93 -4.68 17.05
CA ILE A 192 18.76 -5.13 16.29
C ILE A 192 17.45 -4.91 17.08
N ALA A 193 17.46 -5.23 18.38
CA ALA A 193 16.33 -5.02 19.26
C ALA A 193 15.81 -3.57 19.26
N LYS A 194 16.72 -2.60 19.39
CA LYS A 194 16.37 -1.17 19.41
C LYS A 194 15.89 -0.69 18.05
N ARG A 195 16.52 -1.15 16.96
CA ARG A 195 16.07 -0.88 15.59
C ARG A 195 14.61 -1.33 15.40
N VAL A 196 14.31 -2.58 15.74
CA VAL A 196 12.95 -3.13 15.66
C VAL A 196 11.97 -2.28 16.47
N GLY A 197 12.29 -1.93 17.72
CA GLY A 197 11.40 -1.10 18.55
C GLY A 197 11.17 0.30 18.00
N MET A 198 12.20 0.94 17.44
CA MET A 198 12.11 2.26 16.82
C MET A 198 11.27 2.23 15.54
N GLU A 199 11.47 1.25 14.68
CA GLU A 199 10.65 1.09 13.47
C GLU A 199 9.18 0.78 13.82
N MET A 200 8.94 -0.04 14.86
CA MET A 200 7.57 -0.28 15.34
C MET A 200 6.94 1.00 15.88
N ARG A 201 7.69 1.84 16.60
CA ARG A 201 7.21 3.15 17.07
C ARG A 201 6.91 4.09 15.90
N LEU A 202 7.82 4.20 14.93
CA LEU A 202 7.61 4.98 13.71
C LEU A 202 6.29 4.57 13.04
N SER A 203 6.11 3.27 12.88
CA SER A 203 4.92 2.68 12.29
C SER A 203 3.66 2.92 13.14
N ALA A 204 3.75 2.91 14.47
CA ALA A 204 2.62 3.16 15.38
C ALA A 204 2.23 4.65 15.44
N THR A 205 3.19 5.56 15.58
CA THR A 205 2.97 7.02 15.52
C THR A 205 2.24 7.38 14.24
N MET A 206 2.72 6.83 13.12
CA MET A 206 2.11 7.06 11.84
C MET A 206 0.66 6.58 11.73
N ARG A 207 0.37 5.35 12.15
CA ARG A 207 -1.01 4.83 12.11
C ARG A 207 -1.97 5.61 13.00
N ARG A 208 -1.51 6.18 14.12
CA ARG A 208 -2.36 6.94 15.04
C ARG A 208 -2.64 8.36 14.58
N HIS A 209 -1.67 8.98 13.93
CA HIS A 209 -1.65 10.43 13.77
C HIS A 209 -1.70 10.87 12.31
N ALA A 210 -1.28 10.03 11.36
CA ALA A 210 -1.39 10.36 9.95
C ALA A 210 -2.84 10.22 9.47
N LYS A 211 -3.27 11.19 8.66
CA LYS A 211 -4.59 11.24 8.05
C LYS A 211 -4.45 11.15 6.54
N MET A 212 -5.13 10.20 5.92
CA MET A 212 -5.17 10.15 4.45
C MET A 212 -5.81 11.43 3.92
N LEU A 213 -5.25 11.97 2.83
CA LEU A 213 -5.89 13.06 2.12
C LEU A 213 -7.23 12.57 1.53
N ASP A 214 -8.19 13.47 1.41
CA ASP A 214 -9.46 13.15 0.77
C ASP A 214 -9.25 13.06 -0.74
N PHE A 215 -9.43 11.87 -1.32
CA PHE A 215 -9.40 11.64 -2.77
C PHE A 215 -10.81 11.48 -3.35
N GLY A 216 -11.85 11.69 -2.54
CA GLY A 216 -13.26 11.68 -2.88
C GLY A 216 -13.90 10.29 -3.00
N THR A 217 -13.09 9.24 -2.99
CA THR A 217 -13.46 7.85 -2.73
C THR A 217 -12.38 7.26 -1.81
N ALA A 218 -12.74 6.25 -1.02
CA ALA A 218 -11.74 5.48 -0.30
C ALA A 218 -10.99 4.52 -1.24
N PHE A 219 -9.85 3.98 -0.79
CA PHE A 219 -9.11 2.97 -1.55
C PHE A 219 -10.00 1.74 -1.86
N ASP A 220 -9.80 1.14 -3.03
CA ASP A 220 -10.52 -0.04 -3.53
C ASP A 220 -12.03 0.19 -3.80
N HIS A 221 -12.46 1.45 -3.89
CA HIS A 221 -13.82 1.79 -4.29
C HIS A 221 -14.07 1.41 -5.75
N GLY A 222 -15.04 0.52 -6.00
CA GLY A 222 -15.44 0.20 -7.37
C GLY A 222 -16.35 1.27 -7.96
N GLY A 223 -16.14 1.62 -9.23
CA GLY A 223 -17.05 2.47 -9.99
C GLY A 223 -16.39 3.71 -10.59
N GLU A 224 -17.17 4.46 -11.37
CA GLU A 224 -16.66 5.56 -12.20
C GLU A 224 -16.03 6.70 -11.38
N LYS A 225 -16.42 6.87 -10.11
CA LYS A 225 -15.86 7.89 -9.22
C LYS A 225 -14.38 7.64 -8.89
N SER A 226 -13.90 6.40 -9.02
CA SER A 226 -12.48 6.07 -8.84
C SER A 226 -11.60 6.47 -10.02
N ALA A 227 -12.19 6.73 -11.19
CA ALA A 227 -11.43 7.13 -12.38
C ALA A 227 -10.55 8.35 -12.10
N LEU A 228 -9.28 8.28 -12.49
CA LEU A 228 -8.25 9.25 -12.13
C LEU A 228 -8.69 10.69 -12.44
N ALA A 229 -9.21 10.93 -13.65
CA ALA A 229 -9.66 12.22 -14.14
C ALA A 229 -11.17 12.51 -13.88
N TYR A 230 -11.84 11.80 -12.96
CA TYR A 230 -13.28 11.94 -12.70
C TYR A 230 -13.72 13.39 -12.41
N TYR A 231 -12.99 14.12 -11.57
CA TYR A 231 -13.33 15.52 -11.27
C TYR A 231 -13.00 16.46 -12.43
N GLU A 232 -11.96 16.16 -13.19
CA GLU A 232 -11.59 16.94 -14.38
C GLU A 232 -12.66 16.81 -15.47
N SER A 233 -13.26 15.62 -15.64
CA SER A 233 -14.33 15.42 -16.61
C SER A 233 -15.58 16.22 -16.25
N LYS A 234 -15.91 16.32 -14.97
CA LYS A 234 -16.98 17.18 -14.47
C LYS A 234 -16.72 18.66 -14.74
N ILE A 235 -15.51 19.14 -14.44
CA ILE A 235 -15.09 20.51 -14.73
C ILE A 235 -15.19 20.77 -16.25
N ALA A 236 -14.71 19.85 -17.08
CA ALA A 236 -14.78 19.96 -18.54
C ALA A 236 -16.22 19.96 -19.08
N ALA A 237 -17.15 19.28 -18.39
CA ALA A 237 -18.59 19.31 -18.68
C ALA A 237 -19.29 20.59 -18.20
N GLY A 238 -18.58 21.50 -17.54
CA GLY A 238 -19.12 22.76 -17.01
C GLY A 238 -19.84 22.60 -15.66
N GLU A 239 -19.67 21.47 -14.97
CA GLU A 239 -20.19 21.29 -13.62
C GLU A 239 -19.39 22.13 -12.61
N ILE A 240 -20.08 22.71 -11.64
CA ILE A 240 -19.46 23.39 -10.50
C ILE A 240 -19.28 22.35 -9.39
N LEU A 241 -18.04 22.03 -9.09
CA LEU A 241 -17.70 21.11 -8.00
C LEU A 241 -17.97 21.75 -6.63
N THR A 242 -18.35 20.91 -5.67
CA THR A 242 -18.39 21.31 -4.25
C THR A 242 -16.98 21.56 -3.72
N ASP A 243 -16.86 22.26 -2.58
CA ASP A 243 -15.55 22.48 -1.96
C ASP A 243 -14.82 21.16 -1.63
N ASN A 244 -15.56 20.13 -1.23
CA ASN A 244 -15.00 18.79 -0.95
C ASN A 244 -14.54 18.09 -2.25
N ASP A 245 -15.34 18.16 -3.32
CA ASP A 245 -14.94 17.58 -4.61
C ASP A 245 -13.74 18.32 -5.22
N MET A 246 -13.66 19.64 -5.04
CA MET A 246 -12.48 20.43 -5.43
C MET A 246 -11.24 20.07 -4.62
N LEU A 247 -11.39 19.83 -3.30
CA LEU A 247 -10.30 19.33 -2.47
C LEU A 247 -9.81 17.97 -2.96
N ALA A 248 -10.72 17.03 -3.24
CA ALA A 248 -10.41 15.72 -3.79
C ALA A 248 -9.73 15.81 -5.16
N CYS A 249 -10.21 16.68 -6.04
CA CYS A 249 -9.59 16.97 -7.32
C CYS A 249 -8.13 17.43 -7.16
N ASN A 250 -7.89 18.40 -6.27
CA ASN A 250 -6.54 18.91 -6.03
C ASN A 250 -5.60 17.87 -5.40
N ASN A 251 -6.11 17.03 -4.49
CA ASN A 251 -5.32 15.93 -3.90
C ASN A 251 -4.96 14.87 -4.95
N ARG A 252 -5.88 14.54 -5.89
CA ARG A 252 -5.56 13.67 -7.03
C ARG A 252 -4.52 14.30 -7.96
N ARG A 253 -4.58 15.60 -8.24
CA ARG A 253 -3.56 16.31 -9.03
C ARG A 253 -2.18 16.25 -8.37
N LEU A 254 -2.12 16.43 -7.05
CA LEU A 254 -0.89 16.26 -6.27
C LEU A 254 -0.33 14.84 -6.42
N LEU A 255 -1.13 13.81 -6.13
CA LEU A 255 -0.68 12.41 -6.24
C LEU A 255 -0.23 12.08 -7.66
N PHE A 256 -1.05 12.41 -8.66
CA PHE A 256 -0.73 12.22 -10.07
C PHE A 256 0.60 12.89 -10.45
N GLY A 257 0.77 14.17 -10.09
CA GLY A 257 1.96 14.93 -10.41
C GLY A 257 3.23 14.33 -9.78
N ILE A 258 3.16 13.96 -8.50
CA ILE A 258 4.29 13.36 -7.77
C ILE A 258 4.68 12.01 -8.37
N MET A 259 3.69 11.13 -8.59
CA MET A 259 3.95 9.79 -9.10
C MET A 259 4.48 9.81 -10.54
N THR A 260 3.91 10.65 -11.40
CA THR A 260 4.40 10.81 -12.79
C THR A 260 5.78 11.46 -12.86
N GLN A 261 6.06 12.44 -12.00
CA GLN A 261 7.40 13.05 -11.89
C GLN A 261 8.44 12.05 -11.40
N ALA A 262 8.07 11.10 -10.53
CA ALA A 262 8.90 9.98 -10.13
C ALA A 262 9.05 8.87 -11.20
N GLY A 263 8.39 9.03 -12.35
CA GLY A 263 8.52 8.14 -13.50
C GLY A 263 7.49 7.01 -13.56
N PHE A 264 6.46 7.03 -12.73
CA PHE A 264 5.35 6.09 -12.85
C PHE A 264 4.38 6.48 -13.97
N GLN A 265 3.67 5.46 -14.46
CA GLN A 265 2.57 5.59 -15.42
C GLN A 265 1.24 5.42 -14.68
N PRO A 266 0.28 6.34 -14.85
CA PRO A 266 -1.03 6.26 -14.20
C PRO A 266 -1.90 5.15 -14.81
N TYR A 267 -2.95 4.75 -14.09
CA TYR A 267 -4.04 3.97 -14.65
C TYR A 267 -5.35 4.76 -14.62
N PHE A 268 -6.08 4.74 -15.74
CA PHE A 268 -7.25 5.59 -15.93
C PHE A 268 -8.38 5.33 -14.94
N ALA A 269 -8.65 4.08 -14.58
CA ALA A 269 -9.84 3.71 -13.82
C ALA A 269 -9.69 3.88 -12.30
N GLU A 270 -8.46 4.01 -11.78
CA GLU A 270 -8.17 3.97 -10.35
C GLU A 270 -7.16 5.06 -9.98
N TRP A 271 -7.58 6.05 -9.19
CA TRP A 271 -6.72 7.18 -8.82
C TRP A 271 -5.47 6.80 -8.00
N TRP A 272 -5.49 5.63 -7.35
CA TRP A 272 -4.40 5.12 -6.51
C TRP A 272 -3.38 4.26 -7.28
N HIS A 273 -3.71 3.78 -8.48
CA HIS A 273 -2.95 2.73 -9.16
C HIS A 273 -1.94 3.30 -10.16
N PHE A 274 -0.68 2.86 -10.01
CA PHE A 274 0.43 3.29 -10.84
C PHE A 274 1.31 2.10 -11.27
N ASN A 275 1.91 2.23 -12.44
CA ASN A 275 2.74 1.20 -13.06
C ASN A 275 4.14 1.73 -13.36
N ALA A 276 5.14 0.90 -13.13
CA ALA A 276 6.46 1.12 -13.69
C ALA A 276 6.38 1.04 -15.22
N PRO A 277 7.07 1.91 -15.97
CA PRO A 277 7.08 1.83 -17.44
C PRO A 277 7.64 0.50 -17.96
N GLU A 278 8.38 -0.24 -17.14
CA GLU A 278 8.89 -1.57 -17.46
C GLU A 278 7.81 -2.66 -17.47
N SER A 279 6.66 -2.46 -16.83
CA SER A 279 5.55 -3.43 -16.82
C SER A 279 4.74 -3.33 -18.12
N GLN A 280 3.98 -4.36 -18.51
CA GLN A 280 3.17 -4.31 -19.75
C GLN A 280 2.19 -3.14 -19.78
N MET A 281 1.50 -2.87 -18.66
CA MET A 281 0.56 -1.75 -18.57
C MET A 281 1.28 -0.40 -18.59
N GLY A 282 2.42 -0.29 -17.89
CA GLY A 282 3.23 0.93 -17.92
C GLY A 282 3.85 1.19 -19.29
N ALA A 283 4.42 0.17 -19.93
CA ALA A 283 4.98 0.24 -21.27
C ALA A 283 3.94 0.72 -22.28
N ALA A 284 2.73 0.14 -22.25
CA ALA A 284 1.63 0.56 -23.10
C ALA A 284 1.24 2.03 -22.87
N THR A 285 1.19 2.47 -21.60
CA THR A 285 0.86 3.86 -21.24
C THR A 285 1.97 4.84 -21.65
N ALA A 286 3.23 4.42 -21.54
CA ALA A 286 4.40 5.20 -21.91
C ALA A 286 4.70 5.18 -23.43
N GLY A 287 3.99 4.37 -24.22
CA GLY A 287 4.22 4.21 -25.65
C GLY A 287 5.50 3.42 -25.99
N LEU A 288 5.91 2.48 -25.13
CA LEU A 288 7.06 1.61 -25.34
C LEU A 288 6.68 0.34 -26.12
N ASP A 289 7.61 -0.13 -26.96
CA ASP A 289 7.39 -1.30 -27.83
C ASP A 289 7.41 -2.66 -27.10
N TYR A 290 7.96 -2.70 -25.88
CA TYR A 290 8.07 -3.91 -25.07
C TYR A 290 8.18 -3.57 -23.58
N ALA A 291 7.79 -4.54 -22.76
CA ALA A 291 7.97 -4.54 -21.31
C ALA A 291 9.16 -5.42 -20.92
N THR A 292 9.80 -5.13 -19.79
CA THR A 292 11.00 -5.83 -19.30
C THR A 292 10.81 -6.50 -17.95
N VAL A 293 9.71 -6.23 -17.23
CA VAL A 293 9.36 -6.95 -15.98
C VAL A 293 8.16 -7.86 -16.18
N GLY A 294 8.42 -9.17 -16.13
CA GLY A 294 7.40 -10.22 -16.14
C GLY A 294 6.98 -10.67 -14.73
N ALA A 295 6.17 -11.72 -14.66
CA ALA A 295 5.79 -12.34 -13.40
C ALA A 295 7.02 -12.83 -12.62
N VAL A 296 6.97 -12.71 -11.30
CA VAL A 296 8.06 -13.09 -10.41
C VAL A 296 7.53 -13.79 -9.17
N GLY A 297 8.35 -14.65 -8.57
CA GLY A 297 8.07 -15.27 -7.28
C GLY A 297 8.96 -14.72 -6.19
N LEU A 298 8.60 -14.98 -4.93
CA LEU A 298 9.46 -14.69 -3.80
C LEU A 298 10.68 -15.63 -3.81
N ASP A 299 11.86 -15.09 -3.58
CA ASP A 299 13.08 -15.87 -3.35
C ASP A 299 13.24 -16.25 -1.86
N GLU A 300 14.31 -16.98 -1.53
CA GLU A 300 14.60 -17.40 -0.16
C GLU A 300 14.77 -16.22 0.81
N SER A 301 15.33 -15.10 0.35
CA SER A 301 15.56 -13.90 1.15
C SER A 301 14.25 -13.19 1.45
N ASN A 302 13.37 -13.07 0.46
CA ASN A 302 12.02 -12.53 0.62
C ASN A 302 11.21 -13.37 1.62
N ILE A 303 11.24 -14.69 1.48
CA ILE A 303 10.54 -15.61 2.39
C ILE A 303 11.11 -15.50 3.83
N ALA A 304 12.43 -15.37 3.97
CA ALA A 304 13.06 -15.19 5.28
C ALA A 304 12.65 -13.85 5.94
N HIS A 305 12.55 -12.78 5.15
CA HIS A 305 12.09 -11.48 5.62
C HIS A 305 10.63 -11.55 6.10
N GLU A 306 9.72 -12.09 5.30
CA GLU A 306 8.30 -12.24 5.67
C GLU A 306 8.15 -13.06 6.96
N ASN A 307 8.84 -14.19 7.07
CA ASN A 307 8.83 -15.01 8.28
C ASN A 307 9.34 -14.26 9.52
N THR A 308 10.32 -13.37 9.35
CA THR A 308 10.85 -12.54 10.44
C THR A 308 9.82 -11.50 10.87
N ARG A 309 9.21 -10.79 9.91
CA ARG A 309 8.12 -9.83 10.16
C ARG A 309 6.94 -10.49 10.87
N LEU A 310 6.52 -11.68 10.44
CA LEU A 310 5.44 -12.45 11.07
C LEU A 310 5.76 -12.82 12.53
N LYS A 311 6.97 -13.30 12.81
CA LYS A 311 7.41 -13.62 14.18
C LYS A 311 7.38 -12.39 15.09
N ILE A 312 7.90 -11.26 14.61
CA ILE A 312 7.90 -9.99 15.35
C ILE A 312 6.47 -9.55 15.64
N ARG A 313 5.58 -9.57 14.64
CA ARG A 313 4.17 -9.23 14.82
C ARG A 313 3.47 -10.14 15.83
N GLN A 314 3.69 -11.45 15.76
CA GLN A 314 3.10 -12.42 16.69
C GLN A 314 3.54 -12.15 18.13
N GLU A 315 4.82 -11.88 18.35
CA GLU A 315 5.33 -11.52 19.67
C GLU A 315 4.77 -10.17 20.13
N ALA A 316 4.72 -9.14 19.28
CA ALA A 316 4.12 -7.85 19.62
C ALA A 316 2.64 -7.98 20.04
N LEU A 317 1.83 -8.74 19.30
CA LEU A 317 0.43 -9.01 19.65
C LEU A 317 0.29 -9.79 20.96
N LYS A 318 1.22 -10.71 21.24
CA LYS A 318 1.25 -11.44 22.51
C LYS A 318 1.55 -10.50 23.68
N LEU A 319 2.54 -9.62 23.51
CA LEU A 319 2.92 -8.64 24.51
C LEU A 319 1.81 -7.65 24.80
N GLN A 320 1.10 -7.17 23.77
CA GLN A 320 -0.05 -6.28 23.93
C GLN A 320 -1.17 -6.96 24.74
N ARG A 321 -1.55 -8.19 24.39
CA ARG A 321 -2.54 -8.97 25.15
C ARG A 321 -2.13 -9.19 26.61
N GLU A 322 -0.87 -9.51 26.86
CA GLU A 322 -0.35 -9.70 28.22
C GLU A 322 -0.26 -8.40 29.01
N GLY A 323 0.08 -7.29 28.37
CA GLY A 323 0.06 -5.94 28.94
C GLY A 323 -1.35 -5.54 29.35
N ASP A 324 -2.32 -5.73 28.46
CA ASP A 324 -3.75 -5.49 28.74
C ASP A 324 -4.24 -6.36 29.92
N LEU A 325 -3.81 -7.62 29.99
CA LEU A 325 -4.13 -8.54 31.09
C LEU A 325 -3.42 -8.19 32.41
N ALA A 326 -2.20 -7.64 32.37
CA ALA A 326 -1.44 -7.21 33.55
C ALA A 326 -1.96 -5.89 34.13
N VAL A 327 -2.41 -4.96 33.29
CA VAL A 327 -3.18 -3.78 33.72
C VAL A 327 -4.50 -4.20 34.37
N ALA A 328 -5.09 -5.32 33.93
CA ALA A 328 -6.29 -5.92 34.53
C ALA A 328 -6.03 -6.77 35.79
N ARG A 329 -4.77 -7.11 36.12
CA ARG A 329 -4.43 -7.93 37.30
C ARG A 329 -3.12 -7.49 37.94
N THR A 330 -3.21 -6.78 39.06
CA THR A 330 -2.15 -6.77 40.10
C THR A 330 -2.06 -8.14 40.76
N ALA A 331 -1.16 -9.01 40.31
CA ALA A 331 -0.48 -10.03 41.15
C ALA A 331 0.55 -10.82 40.33
N GLY A 332 1.73 -11.01 40.94
CA GLY A 332 2.93 -11.51 40.28
C GLY A 332 2.92 -12.98 39.84
N LEU A 333 3.71 -13.22 38.80
CA LEU A 333 4.42 -14.48 38.53
C LEU A 333 5.53 -14.20 37.52
N ALA A 334 6.74 -14.67 37.81
CA ALA A 334 7.91 -14.51 36.94
C ALA A 334 7.81 -15.48 35.75
N ILE A 335 7.47 -14.94 34.58
CA ILE A 335 7.41 -15.69 33.32
C ILE A 335 8.82 -15.78 32.74
N VAL A 336 9.29 -17.00 32.43
CA VAL A 336 10.51 -17.23 31.65
C VAL A 336 10.30 -16.66 30.24
N ARG A 337 11.13 -15.68 29.87
CA ARG A 337 11.04 -14.97 28.59
C ARG A 337 12.07 -15.53 27.61
N THR A 338 11.69 -15.67 26.34
CA THR A 338 12.64 -15.95 25.25
C THR A 338 13.51 -14.73 24.98
N ALA A 339 14.76 -14.90 24.50
CA ALA A 339 15.69 -13.80 24.26
C ALA A 339 15.10 -12.71 23.31
N LEU A 340 14.53 -13.12 22.18
CA LEU A 340 13.84 -12.22 21.24
C LEU A 340 12.70 -11.42 21.90
N ARG A 341 11.92 -12.07 22.78
CA ARG A 341 10.83 -11.41 23.51
C ARG A 341 11.35 -10.43 24.56
N VAL A 342 12.47 -10.72 25.22
CA VAL A 342 13.12 -9.78 26.14
C VAL A 342 13.65 -8.57 25.38
N GLU A 343 14.27 -8.79 24.23
CA GLU A 343 14.82 -7.76 23.37
C GLU A 343 13.75 -6.83 22.81
N ILE A 344 12.67 -7.39 22.25
CA ILE A 344 11.51 -6.63 21.78
C ILE A 344 10.90 -5.87 22.98
N LEU A 345 10.67 -6.52 24.13
CA LEU A 345 10.14 -5.87 25.33
C LEU A 345 11.01 -4.72 25.86
N ALA A 346 12.33 -4.87 25.82
CA ALA A 346 13.27 -3.84 26.23
C ALA A 346 13.17 -2.63 25.31
N ALA A 347 13.16 -2.87 24.00
CA ALA A 347 13.04 -1.81 23.00
C ALA A 347 11.71 -1.06 23.11
N ILE A 348 10.59 -1.77 23.29
CA ILE A 348 9.25 -1.20 23.51
C ILE A 348 9.18 -0.37 24.80
N ARG A 349 9.79 -0.86 25.88
CA ARG A 349 9.82 -0.12 27.16
C ARG A 349 10.64 1.15 27.05
N GLU A 350 11.71 1.13 26.26
CA GLU A 350 12.53 2.30 25.96
C GLU A 350 11.77 3.33 25.10
N THR A 351 10.85 2.89 24.23
CA THR A 351 10.02 3.82 23.45
C THR A 351 8.88 4.46 24.26
N GLY A 352 8.46 3.84 25.37
CA GLY A 352 7.36 4.32 26.21
C GLY A 352 5.95 4.02 25.65
N ASP A 353 5.86 3.27 24.54
CA ASP A 353 4.60 2.98 23.86
C ASP A 353 4.12 1.55 24.16
N PRO A 354 2.98 1.36 24.84
CA PRO A 354 2.48 0.02 25.17
C PRO A 354 1.78 -0.70 24.01
N LYS A 355 1.45 0.00 22.90
CA LYS A 355 0.69 -0.58 21.78
C LYS A 355 1.50 -0.49 20.48
N LEU A 356 1.72 -1.64 19.85
CA LEU A 356 2.67 -1.75 18.73
C LEU A 356 2.01 -2.19 17.43
N VAL A 357 0.79 -2.69 17.55
CA VAL A 357 -0.06 -3.04 16.43
C VAL A 357 -1.33 -2.22 16.59
N GLU A 358 -1.45 -1.22 15.72
CA GLU A 358 -2.58 -0.31 15.68
C GLU A 358 -3.26 -0.42 14.31
N ASP A 359 -4.54 -0.09 14.29
CA ASP A 359 -5.30 0.02 13.05
C ASP A 359 -5.07 1.39 12.43
N TRP A 360 -5.10 1.45 11.11
CA TRP A 360 -5.28 2.71 10.41
C TRP A 360 -6.67 3.28 10.71
N PRO A 361 -6.89 4.61 10.65
CA PRO A 361 -8.22 5.19 10.74
C PRO A 361 -9.18 4.52 9.73
N ALA A 362 -10.43 4.29 10.13
CA ALA A 362 -11.42 3.58 9.31
C ALA A 362 -11.72 4.26 7.95
N GLU A 363 -11.39 5.54 7.82
CA GLU A 363 -11.60 6.36 6.63
C GLU A 363 -10.66 6.00 5.45
N ILE A 364 -9.68 5.13 5.67
CA ILE A 364 -8.62 4.83 4.69
C ILE A 364 -9.06 3.81 3.62
N ILE A 365 -9.90 2.84 3.98
CA ILE A 365 -10.27 1.72 3.11
C ILE A 365 -11.79 1.73 2.94
N ALA A 366 -12.26 1.60 1.70
CA ALA A 366 -13.69 1.39 1.49
C ALA A 366 -14.06 0.01 2.05
N PRO A 367 -15.14 -0.14 2.84
CA PRO A 367 -15.78 -1.44 2.92
C PRO A 367 -16.17 -1.85 1.47
N PRO A 368 -16.17 -3.15 1.13
CA PRO A 368 -16.66 -3.58 -0.18
C PRO A 368 -18.10 -3.08 -0.25
N GLU A 369 -18.43 -2.25 -1.23
CA GLU A 369 -19.71 -1.55 -1.26
C GLU A 369 -20.87 -2.50 -0.98
N GLU A 370 -21.66 -2.20 0.06
CA GLU A 370 -22.89 -2.93 0.40
C GLU A 370 -23.84 -3.05 -0.79
#